data_AF-A0AAV5JBB1-F1
#
_entry.id   AF-A0AAV5JBB1-F1
#
_cell.length_a   1.000
_cell.length_b   1.000
_cell.length_c   1.000
_cell.angle_alpha   90.00
_cell.angle_beta   90.00
_cell.angle_gamma   90.00
#
_symmetry.space_group_name_H-M   'P 1'
#
loop_
_entity.id
_entity.type
_entity.pdbx_description
1 polymer ?
#
loop_
_entity_poly.entity_id
_entity_poly.type
_entity_poly.pdbx_seq_one_letter_code
_entity_poly.pdbx_strand_id
1 'polypeptide(L)'
;MRSKKFDGFIDLDSYDSLALKLKGDGRCYISTIYTENWVNSPGQQEDNSWQAFVFVPRDNWYIAKIPLAHYLPTWRGNVIDANLEMNPSRIVGMSLSVNAEGGLPDAKSGPGDFRVEIDWIKAIRTE
;
A
#
# COMPACT_ATOMS: atom_id res chain seq x y z
N MET A 1 -10.18 0.29 -10.11
CA MET A 1 -9.33 0.35 -11.32
C MET A 1 -8.31 -0.77 -11.18
N ARG A 2 -8.44 -1.87 -11.92
CA ARG A 2 -7.49 -3.00 -11.88
C ARG A 2 -6.37 -2.66 -12.87
N SER A 3 -5.17 -2.33 -12.40
CA SER A 3 -4.02 -2.33 -13.31
C SER A 3 -3.88 -3.77 -13.85
N LYS A 4 -3.49 -3.91 -15.12
CA LYS A 4 -3.20 -5.24 -15.68
C LYS A 4 -2.25 -5.96 -14.73
N LYS A 5 -2.56 -7.22 -14.37
CA LYS A 5 -1.63 -8.06 -13.60
C LYS A 5 -0.29 -8.04 -14.34
N PHE A 6 0.78 -7.78 -13.61
CA PHE A 6 2.13 -7.86 -14.17
C PHE A 6 2.34 -9.27 -14.73
N ASP A 7 3.06 -9.39 -15.84
CA ASP A 7 3.52 -10.70 -16.31
C ASP A 7 4.78 -11.04 -15.48
N GLY A 8 4.60 -11.87 -14.45
CA GLY A 8 5.62 -12.18 -13.44
C GLY A 8 5.36 -11.55 -12.08
N PHE A 9 6.39 -11.53 -11.23
CA PHE A 9 6.32 -11.05 -9.85
C PHE A 9 7.33 -9.94 -9.60
N ILE A 10 6.96 -8.99 -8.75
CA ILE A 10 7.91 -8.08 -8.11
C ILE A 10 8.39 -8.78 -6.85
N ASP A 11 9.67 -9.12 -6.81
CA ASP A 11 10.31 -9.77 -5.67
C ASP A 11 10.79 -8.73 -4.65
N LEU A 12 10.13 -8.68 -3.50
CA LEU A 12 10.48 -7.81 -2.38
C LEU A 12 11.16 -8.57 -1.22
N ASP A 13 11.48 -9.86 -1.38
CA ASP A 13 11.95 -10.73 -0.28
C ASP A 13 13.25 -10.24 0.38
N SER A 14 14.11 -9.56 -0.38
CA SER A 14 15.37 -8.97 0.12
C SER A 14 15.21 -7.61 0.81
N TYR A 15 13.98 -7.10 0.96
CA TYR A 15 13.68 -5.77 1.50
C TYR A 15 12.67 -5.86 2.65
N ASP A 16 12.73 -4.92 3.59
CA ASP A 16 11.82 -4.88 4.75
C ASP A 16 10.79 -3.76 4.69
N SER A 17 10.97 -2.78 3.79
CA SER A 17 10.15 -1.58 3.74
C SER A 17 9.97 -1.05 2.32
N LEU A 18 8.81 -0.43 2.07
CA LEU A 18 8.60 0.47 0.94
C LEU A 18 8.82 1.91 1.39
N ALA A 19 9.61 2.65 0.63
CA ALA A 19 9.81 4.07 0.79
C ALA A 19 9.23 4.82 -0.40
N LEU A 20 8.43 5.85 -0.12
CA LEU A 20 7.81 6.71 -1.12
C LEU A 20 8.23 8.15 -0.82
N LYS A 21 8.81 8.84 -1.80
CA LYS A 21 9.01 10.29 -1.72
C LYS A 21 7.84 10.99 -2.40
N LEU A 22 7.04 11.66 -1.60
CA LEU A 22 5.81 12.29 -2.06
C LEU A 22 5.55 13.65 -1.41
N LYS A 23 4.73 14.44 -2.08
CA LYS A 23 4.17 15.71 -1.58
C LYS A 23 2.66 15.61 -1.61
N GLY A 24 2.04 15.77 -0.44
CA GLY A 24 0.60 15.62 -0.25
C GLY A 24 -0.14 16.94 -0.15
N ASP A 25 -1.47 16.85 -0.18
CA ASP A 25 -2.41 17.97 -0.02
C ASP A 25 -3.02 18.05 1.40
N GLY A 26 -2.53 17.23 2.33
CA GLY A 26 -3.07 17.09 3.68
C GLY A 26 -4.15 16.02 3.83
N ARG A 27 -4.47 15.24 2.79
CA ARG A 27 -5.29 14.02 2.90
C ARG A 27 -4.44 12.83 3.32
N CYS A 28 -5.12 11.79 3.82
CA CYS A 28 -4.53 10.47 4.01
C CYS A 28 -4.66 9.65 2.73
N TYR A 29 -3.68 8.77 2.48
CA TYR A 29 -3.69 7.82 1.37
C TYR A 29 -3.54 6.39 1.88
N ILE A 30 -3.93 5.43 1.06
CA ILE A 30 -3.76 3.99 1.33
C ILE A 30 -2.82 3.42 0.28
N SER A 31 -1.74 2.80 0.73
CA SER A 31 -0.91 1.93 -0.10
C SER A 31 -1.50 0.53 -0.04
N THR A 32 -1.74 -0.07 -1.21
CA THR A 32 -2.18 -1.47 -1.32
C THR A 32 -1.13 -2.29 -2.04
N ILE A 33 -0.79 -3.44 -1.50
CA ILE A 33 0.01 -4.49 -2.13
C ILE A 33 -0.92 -5.65 -2.48
N TYR A 34 -0.84 -6.13 -3.72
CA TYR A 34 -1.50 -7.36 -4.16
C TYR A 34 -0.45 -8.44 -4.29
N THR A 35 -0.64 -9.58 -3.62
CA THR A 35 0.28 -10.72 -3.73
C THR A 35 -0.46 -12.03 -3.96
N GLU A 36 0.22 -12.94 -4.66
CA GLU A 36 -0.22 -14.32 -4.80
C GLU A 36 0.22 -15.12 -3.57
N ASN A 37 -0.74 -15.35 -2.68
CA ASN A 37 -0.54 -16.08 -1.43
C ASN A 37 -1.19 -17.47 -1.52
N TRP A 38 -0.51 -18.49 -0.98
CA TRP A 38 -1.00 -19.87 -0.89
C TRP A 38 -2.25 -20.06 -0.01
N VAL A 39 -2.66 -19.02 0.70
CA VAL A 39 -3.88 -18.99 1.53
C VAL A 39 -5.13 -19.22 0.66
N ASN A 40 -5.10 -18.82 -0.61
CA ASN A 40 -6.17 -19.10 -1.55
C ASN A 40 -5.91 -20.45 -2.23
N SER A 41 -6.95 -21.27 -2.34
CA SER A 41 -6.84 -22.56 -3.05
C SER A 41 -6.32 -22.34 -4.48
N PRO A 42 -5.49 -23.25 -5.03
CA PRO A 42 -4.98 -23.13 -6.39
C PRO A 42 -6.11 -22.86 -7.39
N GLY A 43 -6.02 -21.76 -8.15
CA GLY A 43 -7.02 -21.38 -9.14
C GLY A 43 -8.08 -20.37 -8.68
N GLN A 44 -8.10 -19.94 -7.42
CA GLN A 44 -8.88 -18.76 -7.01
C GLN A 44 -8.15 -17.48 -7.44
N GLN A 45 -8.70 -16.79 -8.43
CA GLN A 45 -8.11 -15.59 -9.06
C GLN A 45 -8.16 -14.32 -8.21
N GLU A 46 -8.65 -14.42 -6.97
CA GLU A 46 -8.79 -13.29 -6.07
C GLU A 46 -7.42 -13.03 -5.43
N ASP A 47 -6.78 -11.94 -5.88
CA ASP A 47 -5.51 -11.48 -5.34
C ASP A 47 -5.74 -11.05 -3.89
N ASN A 48 -4.92 -11.55 -2.96
CA ASN A 48 -5.00 -11.11 -1.58
C ASN A 48 -4.42 -9.68 -1.48
N SER A 49 -5.11 -8.79 -0.76
CA SER A 49 -4.70 -7.39 -0.62
C SER A 49 -4.20 -7.08 0.79
N TRP A 50 -3.08 -6.38 0.85
CA TRP A 50 -2.46 -5.87 2.07
C TRP A 50 -2.46 -4.35 2.02
N GLN A 51 -2.94 -3.68 3.07
CA GLN A 51 -3.11 -2.24 3.10
C GLN A 51 -2.38 -1.58 4.25
N ALA A 52 -1.78 -0.42 3.98
CA ALA A 52 -1.18 0.44 4.98
C ALA A 52 -1.55 1.91 4.71
N PHE A 53 -1.70 2.69 5.77
CA PHE A 53 -1.90 4.13 5.65
C PHE A 53 -0.60 4.84 5.27
N VAL A 54 -0.71 5.85 4.43
CA VAL A 54 0.37 6.75 4.03
C VAL A 54 0.03 8.15 4.53
N PHE A 55 0.74 8.59 5.56
CA PHE A 55 0.61 9.93 6.12
C PHE A 55 1.64 10.86 5.50
N VAL A 56 1.18 11.98 4.94
CA VAL A 56 2.02 12.91 4.18
C VAL A 56 1.66 14.32 4.60
N PRO A 57 2.65 15.13 5.05
CA PRO A 57 2.42 16.54 5.33
C PRO A 57 1.94 17.29 4.09
N ARG A 58 1.08 18.27 4.31
CA ARG A 58 0.62 19.18 3.26
C ARG A 58 1.79 20.02 2.73
N ASP A 59 1.87 20.13 1.42
CA ASP A 59 2.73 21.07 0.69
C ASP A 59 4.26 20.91 0.93
N ASN A 60 4.71 19.80 1.52
CA ASN A 60 6.13 19.49 1.73
C ASN A 60 6.52 18.12 1.14
N TRP A 61 7.71 18.03 0.57
CA TRP A 61 8.28 16.73 0.16
C TRP A 61 8.65 15.93 1.40
N TYR A 62 8.13 14.72 1.49
CA TYR A 62 8.30 13.82 2.61
C TYR A 62 8.62 12.41 2.13
N ILE A 63 9.44 11.67 2.88
CA ILE A 63 9.74 10.27 2.62
C ILE A 63 8.93 9.42 3.60
N ALA A 64 7.81 8.88 3.15
CA ALA A 64 7.05 7.90 3.92
C ALA A 64 7.74 6.54 3.80
N LYS A 65 8.13 5.96 4.94
CA LYS A 65 8.66 4.59 5.04
C LYS A 65 7.61 3.71 5.67
N ILE A 66 7.26 2.62 4.99
CA ILE A 66 6.22 1.68 5.40
C ILE A 66 6.87 0.31 5.49
N PRO A 67 7.12 -0.20 6.71
CA PRO A 67 7.56 -1.58 6.90
C PRO A 67 6.54 -2.54 6.28
N LEU A 68 7.01 -3.59 5.61
CA LEU A 68 6.15 -4.62 5.04
C LEU A 68 5.28 -5.28 6.13
N ALA A 69 5.82 -5.42 7.34
CA ALA A 69 5.10 -5.92 8.52
C ALA A 69 3.94 -5.02 9.01
N HIS A 70 3.87 -3.75 8.58
CA HIS A 70 2.78 -2.85 8.93
C HIS A 70 1.59 -2.92 7.97
N TYR A 71 1.71 -3.67 6.88
CA TYR A 71 0.58 -3.88 5.99
C TYR A 71 -0.38 -4.92 6.59
N LEU A 72 -1.65 -4.56 6.66
CA LEU A 72 -2.70 -5.42 7.21
C LEU A 72 -3.41 -6.19 6.08
N PRO A 73 -3.68 -7.49 6.25
CA PRO A 73 -4.47 -8.24 5.29
C PRO A 73 -5.89 -7.69 5.23
N THR A 74 -6.43 -7.52 4.02
CA THR A 74 -7.74 -6.93 3.79
C THR A 74 -8.55 -7.71 2.77
N TRP A 75 -9.86 -7.78 3.00
CA TRP A 75 -10.84 -8.36 2.09
C TRP A 75 -12.02 -7.42 1.92
N ARG A 76 -12.31 -7.01 0.68
CA ARG A 76 -13.42 -6.08 0.35
C ARG A 76 -13.42 -4.82 1.25
N GLY A 77 -12.23 -4.28 1.53
CA GLY A 77 -12.05 -3.07 2.34
C GLY A 77 -12.08 -3.29 3.86
N ASN A 78 -12.22 -4.52 4.34
CA ASN A 78 -12.20 -4.84 5.77
C ASN A 78 -10.87 -5.51 6.14
N VAL A 79 -10.31 -5.16 7.30
CA VAL A 79 -9.17 -5.87 7.87
C VAL A 79 -9.59 -7.28 8.25
N ILE A 80 -8.77 -8.25 7.87
CA ILE A 80 -8.96 -9.64 8.26
C ILE A 80 -8.31 -9.83 9.63
N ASP A 81 -9.12 -10.18 10.63
CA ASP A 81 -8.64 -10.51 11.98
C ASP A 81 -8.13 -11.96 12.03
N ALA A 82 -7.05 -12.21 11.29
CA ALA A 82 -6.35 -13.48 11.25
C ALA A 82 -4.86 -13.24 11.02
N ASN A 83 -4.02 -14.09 11.62
CA ASN A 83 -2.58 -14.02 11.40
C ASN A 83 -2.24 -14.58 10.00
N LEU A 84 -2.20 -13.70 9.00
CA LEU A 84 -1.84 -14.02 7.63
C LEU A 84 -0.54 -13.33 7.25
N GLU A 85 0.44 -14.13 6.83
CA GLU A 85 1.72 -13.62 6.36
C GLU A 85 1.63 -13.26 4.87
N MET A 86 2.11 -12.07 4.50
CA MET A 86 2.25 -11.66 3.10
C MET A 86 3.40 -12.43 2.46
N ASN A 87 3.27 -12.91 1.22
CA ASN A 87 4.39 -13.43 0.44
C ASN A 87 5.06 -12.27 -0.32
N PRO A 88 6.24 -11.76 0.11
CA PRO A 88 6.88 -10.62 -0.53
C PRO A 88 7.55 -10.96 -1.87
N SER A 89 7.80 -12.26 -2.14
CA SER A 89 8.41 -12.70 -3.41
C SER A 89 7.43 -12.74 -4.60
N ARG A 90 6.12 -12.63 -4.32
CA ARG A 90 5.05 -12.82 -5.33
C ARG A 90 4.09 -11.63 -5.46
N ILE A 91 4.61 -10.41 -5.37
CA ILE A 91 3.80 -9.22 -5.58
C ILE A 91 3.36 -9.13 -7.05
N VAL A 92 2.04 -9.09 -7.27
CA VAL A 92 1.42 -9.01 -8.62
C VAL A 92 0.95 -7.60 -8.98
N GLY A 93 0.95 -6.69 -8.01
CA GLY A 93 0.63 -5.29 -8.23
C GLY A 93 0.69 -4.45 -6.96
N MET A 94 0.72 -3.13 -7.14
CA MET A 94 0.64 -2.15 -6.07
C MET A 94 -0.28 -1.01 -6.49
N SER A 95 -0.93 -0.36 -5.53
CA SER A 95 -1.72 0.85 -5.78
C SER A 95 -1.57 1.87 -4.66
N LEU A 96 -1.86 3.13 -4.99
CA LEU A 96 -2.01 4.23 -4.04
C LEU A 96 -3.37 4.86 -4.26
N SER A 97 -4.22 4.86 -3.25
CA SER A 97 -5.58 5.41 -3.33
C SER A 97 -5.79 6.52 -2.30
N VAL A 98 -6.63 7.49 -2.63
CA VAL A 98 -7.10 8.49 -1.66
C VAL A 98 -7.92 7.80 -0.59
N ASN A 99 -7.70 8.17 0.67
CA ASN A 99 -8.52 7.72 1.78
C ASN A 99 -9.54 8.81 2.14
N ALA A 100 -10.81 8.41 2.28
CA ALA A 100 -11.89 9.35 2.58
C ALA A 100 -11.95 9.76 4.06
N GLU A 101 -11.38 8.95 4.96
CA GLU A 101 -11.47 9.16 6.41
C GLU A 101 -10.18 8.74 7.12
N GLY A 102 -9.83 9.44 8.21
CA GLY A 102 -8.60 9.20 8.96
C GLY A 102 -7.42 10.03 8.45
N GLY A 103 -6.26 9.87 9.08
CA GLY A 103 -5.11 10.74 8.85
C GLY A 103 -4.54 11.28 10.15
N LEU A 104 -3.66 12.27 10.01
CA LEU A 104 -3.21 13.11 11.13
C LEU A 104 -4.40 13.96 11.66
N PRO A 105 -4.32 14.53 12.88
CA PRO A 105 -5.43 15.28 13.50
C PRO A 105 -6.05 16.39 12.64
N ASP A 106 -5.28 17.00 11.73
CA ASP A 106 -5.74 18.07 10.84
C ASP A 106 -5.90 17.61 9.37
N ALA A 107 -6.01 16.29 9.15
CA ALA A 107 -6.11 15.75 7.80
C ALA A 107 -7.46 16.10 7.15
N LYS A 108 -7.42 16.46 5.87
CA LYS A 108 -8.62 16.70 5.07
C LYS A 108 -9.35 15.37 4.81
N SER A 109 -10.60 15.27 5.24
CA SER A 109 -11.48 14.11 5.05
C SER A 109 -12.66 14.43 4.12
N GLY A 110 -13.39 13.39 3.71
CA GLY A 110 -14.58 13.49 2.88
C GLY A 110 -14.33 13.70 1.38
N PRO A 111 -15.40 13.90 0.60
CA PRO A 111 -15.33 14.09 -0.85
C PRO A 111 -14.50 15.30 -1.30
N GLY A 112 -14.25 15.39 -2.61
CA GLY A 112 -13.65 16.55 -3.26
C GLY A 112 -12.20 16.33 -3.67
N ASP A 113 -11.57 17.40 -4.15
CA ASP A 113 -10.30 17.32 -4.86
C ASP A 113 -9.17 16.73 -4.02
N PHE A 114 -8.29 16.02 -4.70
CA PHE A 114 -7.05 15.48 -4.17
C PHE A 114 -5.86 15.80 -5.08
N ARG A 115 -4.69 15.96 -4.48
CA ARG A 115 -3.41 16.09 -5.19
C ARG A 115 -2.31 15.39 -4.40
N VAL A 116 -1.68 14.41 -5.05
CA VAL A 116 -0.44 13.81 -4.58
C VAL A 116 0.57 13.85 -5.72
N GLU A 117 1.78 14.31 -5.41
CA GLU A 117 2.92 14.24 -6.32
C GLU A 117 3.88 13.18 -5.82
N ILE A 118 4.33 12.31 -6.72
CA ILE A 118 5.25 11.21 -6.41
C ILE A 118 6.53 11.46 -7.19
N ASP A 119 7.66 11.53 -6.48
CA ASP A 119 8.99 11.62 -7.09
C ASP A 119 9.50 10.19 -7.37
N TRP A 120 9.53 9.33 -6.35
CA TRP A 120 9.94 7.94 -6.50
C TRP A 120 9.29 7.02 -5.47
N ILE A 121 9.31 5.72 -5.79
CA ILE A 121 8.97 4.60 -4.92
C ILE A 121 10.15 3.63 -4.96
N LYS A 122 10.62 3.17 -3.79
CA LYS A 122 11.75 2.24 -3.66
C LYS A 122 11.46 1.19 -2.62
N ALA A 123 11.85 -0.05 -2.90
CA ALA A 123 12.05 -1.04 -1.85
C ALA A 123 13.40 -0.76 -1.17
N ILE A 124 13.44 -0.79 0.15
CA ILE A 124 14.64 -0.56 0.95
C ILE A 124 14.77 -1.61 2.04
N ARG A 125 16.01 -1.85 2.45
CA ARG A 125 16.33 -2.56 3.69
C ARG A 125 16.77 -1.52 4.71
N THR A 126 16.13 -1.51 5.87
CA THR A 126 16.41 -0.59 6.98
C THR A 126 17.26 -1.21 8.08
N GLU A 127 17.49 -2.53 8.00
CA GLU A 127 18.46 -3.29 8.82
C GLU A 127 19.82 -3.56 8.14
#